data_AF-A0A0D0G2X9-F1
#
_entry.id   AF-A0A0D0G2X9-F1
#
_cell.length_a   1.000
_cell.length_b   1.000
_cell.length_c   1.000
_cell.angle_alpha   90.00
_cell.angle_beta   90.00
_cell.angle_gamma   90.00
#
_symmetry.space_group_name_H-M   'P 1'
#
loop_
_entity.id
_entity.type
_entity.pdbx_description
1 polymer ?
#
loop_
_entity_poly.entity_id
_entity_poly.type
_entity_poly.pdbx_seq_one_letter_code
_entity_poly.pdbx_strand_id
1 'polypeptide(L)'
;MQESISDVLGSTSGEWPTLIEGDYSVGVIRLVTLIRERVNHLLFASVELLPAEMPVPPPPLDGGWSQNFGLDRLCVGRTVLPLADAIAWYETLKQGQAVVPGKTFRIAAPPLSPEPDYNGFTVLPDPPPFSPVWHDKPRLHRLVPMAALSEPVVAMRNGSTEIEAFVRAREWLRQKIHFDLLAYDDWLGSGVLIAPNPLLRYCGTRIAERSAAGETIEVGGTPRRGANLSTLRLIVEEVRAGAPAWRAEGTPNALGRFRAPAHSQVATVRHDLSCQLRGLLDHDAPASFFRSINISHTPQGSVREVAPPRRTPSAQPRIVHVRPPHKPSATPPPTALRQLEDLQRARAERFGDFRPTEARLIHRNARLLENDREGTVLWIRELIASARSQVLFVDPYLDADDLQEFATAASYQGVAIRGLINPRPNRSRHADESGKLFGDQMLEKIAELRDPAQEFGNIDIRVSKIRRLHDRFLQVDDVVWHSGHSFNQMGKGEISLMTLVAEPAETREVLAEAFAEAEPFENYWANRPVPPWSLRREVSYLLRRLAKWLERSRNTQPQEAGHE
;
A
#
# COMPACT_ATOMS: atom_id res chain seq x y z
N MET A 1 -50.30 -22.94 -5.68
CA MET A 1 -49.55 -23.34 -4.48
C MET A 1 -48.51 -22.26 -4.24
N GLN A 2 -48.97 -21.13 -3.69
CA GLN A 2 -48.24 -19.88 -3.49
C GLN A 2 -48.68 -19.44 -2.09
N GLU A 3 -48.22 -20.18 -1.08
CA GLU A 3 -48.45 -19.82 0.32
C GLU A 3 -47.14 -19.28 0.90
N SER A 4 -47.23 -18.01 1.27
CA SER A 4 -46.62 -17.38 2.44
C SER A 4 -45.20 -17.79 2.83
N ILE A 5 -44.22 -17.03 2.33
CA ILE A 5 -42.89 -16.85 2.97
C ILE A 5 -42.99 -15.77 4.10
N SER A 6 -44.19 -15.24 4.33
CA SER A 6 -44.44 -14.09 5.19
C SER A 6 -44.49 -14.41 6.69
N ASP A 7 -44.72 -15.68 7.07
CA ASP A 7 -45.12 -16.03 8.44
C ASP A 7 -44.00 -16.54 9.37
N VAL A 8 -42.71 -16.30 9.05
CA VAL A 8 -41.57 -16.77 9.87
C VAL A 8 -40.75 -15.61 10.49
N LEU A 9 -41.19 -14.36 10.41
CA LEU A 9 -40.37 -13.21 10.80
C LEU A 9 -40.78 -12.59 12.15
N GLY A 10 -40.31 -13.17 13.25
CA GLY A 10 -40.38 -12.61 14.60
C GLY A 10 -39.25 -11.61 14.90
N SER A 11 -39.64 -10.35 15.14
CA SER A 11 -38.99 -9.25 15.89
C SER A 11 -37.47 -8.93 15.84
N THR A 12 -36.66 -9.49 14.94
CA THR A 12 -35.31 -8.95 14.60
C THR A 12 -35.14 -8.62 13.11
N SER A 13 -36.12 -9.00 12.30
CA SER A 13 -36.07 -9.00 10.82
C SER A 13 -36.25 -7.65 10.14
N GLY A 14 -36.74 -6.63 10.85
CA GLY A 14 -37.06 -5.33 10.25
C GLY A 14 -35.84 -4.48 9.92
N GLU A 15 -34.87 -4.40 10.84
CA GLU A 15 -33.70 -3.52 10.68
C GLU A 15 -32.53 -4.21 9.98
N TRP A 16 -32.34 -5.51 10.18
CA TRP A 16 -31.23 -6.28 9.60
C TRP A 16 -31.74 -7.44 8.74
N PRO A 17 -32.15 -7.18 7.49
CA PRO A 17 -32.85 -8.18 6.65
C PRO A 17 -32.00 -9.40 6.28
N THR A 18 -30.67 -9.30 6.43
CA THR A 18 -29.71 -10.39 6.12
C THR A 18 -29.35 -11.25 7.33
N LEU A 19 -29.87 -10.93 8.52
CA LEU A 19 -29.77 -11.75 9.73
C LEU A 19 -31.05 -12.58 9.87
N ILE A 20 -30.92 -13.89 9.65
CA ILE A 20 -32.05 -14.81 9.71
C ILE A 20 -32.11 -15.44 11.10
N GLU A 21 -33.32 -15.58 11.63
CA GLU A 21 -33.55 -16.24 12.91
C GLU A 21 -32.95 -17.66 12.91
N GLY A 22 -32.24 -18.01 13.99
CA GLY A 22 -31.55 -19.30 14.12
C GLY A 22 -30.14 -19.35 13.54
N ASP A 23 -29.70 -18.36 12.75
CA ASP A 23 -28.31 -18.31 12.28
C ASP A 23 -27.32 -18.12 13.43
N TYR A 24 -27.66 -17.22 14.36
CA TYR A 24 -26.83 -16.83 15.48
C TYR A 24 -27.63 -16.92 16.79
N SER A 25 -26.97 -17.30 17.88
CA SER A 25 -27.62 -17.46 19.19
C SER A 25 -27.40 -16.25 20.11
N VAL A 26 -26.19 -15.69 20.10
CA VAL A 26 -25.78 -14.60 20.99
C VAL A 26 -24.83 -13.64 20.26
N GLY A 27 -24.69 -12.43 20.80
CA GLY A 27 -23.65 -11.48 20.42
C GLY A 27 -22.61 -11.29 21.52
N VAL A 28 -21.34 -11.23 21.15
CA VAL A 28 -20.22 -10.97 22.05
C VAL A 28 -19.69 -9.57 21.77
N ILE A 29 -19.89 -8.65 22.70
CA ILE A 29 -19.35 -7.30 22.64
C ILE A 29 -17.94 -7.33 23.22
N ARG A 30 -16.95 -6.89 22.43
CA ARG A 30 -15.64 -6.46 22.92
C ARG A 30 -15.58 -4.95 22.82
N LEU A 31 -15.25 -4.29 23.93
CA LEU A 31 -15.19 -2.83 24.00
C LEU A 31 -13.83 -2.41 24.56
N VAL A 32 -13.20 -1.45 23.90
CA VAL A 32 -11.95 -0.83 24.33
C VAL A 32 -12.20 0.66 24.47
N THR A 33 -11.94 1.19 25.67
CA THR A 33 -12.06 2.63 25.95
C THR A 33 -10.82 3.19 26.62
N LEU A 34 -10.62 4.49 26.45
CA LEU A 34 -9.64 5.30 27.17
C LEU A 34 -10.39 6.24 28.10
N ILE A 35 -10.14 6.13 29.41
CA ILE A 35 -10.68 7.06 30.39
C ILE A 35 -9.64 8.13 30.67
N ARG A 36 -9.98 9.38 30.34
CA ARG A 36 -9.21 10.58 30.69
C ARG A 36 -10.19 11.67 31.10
N GLU A 37 -9.86 12.41 32.16
CA GLU A 37 -10.72 13.49 32.67
C GLU A 37 -12.18 13.07 32.95
N ARG A 38 -12.37 11.82 33.41
CA ARG A 38 -13.68 11.19 33.67
C ARG A 38 -14.56 10.98 32.42
N VAL A 39 -14.01 11.11 31.22
CA VAL A 39 -14.67 10.80 29.95
C VAL A 39 -14.18 9.45 29.43
N ASN A 40 -15.11 8.57 29.01
CA ASN A 40 -14.78 7.27 28.42
C ASN A 40 -14.73 7.38 26.89
N HIS A 41 -13.55 7.64 26.32
CA HIS A 41 -13.37 7.75 24.88
C HIS A 41 -13.37 6.36 24.22
N LEU A 42 -14.10 6.20 23.11
CA LEU A 42 -14.07 4.98 22.30
C LEU A 42 -12.70 4.82 21.64
N LEU A 43 -12.05 3.68 21.88
CA LEU A 43 -10.88 3.26 21.11
C LEU A 43 -11.25 2.25 20.04
N PHE A 44 -12.07 1.26 20.39
CA PHE A 44 -12.52 0.23 19.46
C PHE A 44 -13.71 -0.52 20.05
N ALA A 45 -14.67 -0.92 19.22
CA ALA A 45 -15.73 -1.84 19.62
C ALA A 45 -15.98 -2.89 18.54
N SER A 46 -16.26 -4.12 18.95
CA SER A 46 -16.73 -5.18 18.06
C SER A 46 -17.93 -5.91 18.66
N VAL A 47 -18.94 -6.21 17.84
CA VAL A 47 -20.04 -7.12 18.17
C VAL A 47 -19.88 -8.36 17.30
N GLU A 48 -19.45 -9.46 17.90
CA GLU A 48 -19.28 -10.75 17.22
C GLU A 48 -20.53 -11.60 17.39
N LEU A 49 -21.19 -11.93 16.28
CA LEU A 49 -22.34 -12.83 16.27
C LEU A 49 -21.85 -14.28 16.27
N LEU A 50 -22.30 -15.08 17.25
CA LEU A 50 -21.91 -16.48 17.35
C LEU A 50 -22.93 -17.38 16.65
N PRO A 51 -22.52 -18.16 15.62
CA PRO A 51 -23.40 -19.13 15.01
C PRO A 51 -24.00 -20.08 16.05
N ALA A 52 -25.23 -20.53 15.85
CA ALA A 52 -25.96 -21.30 16.88
C ALA A 52 -25.24 -22.57 17.37
N GLU A 53 -24.37 -23.17 16.56
CA GLU A 53 -23.56 -24.33 16.95
C GLU A 53 -22.35 -24.00 17.84
N MET A 54 -21.95 -22.72 17.93
CA MET A 54 -20.75 -22.31 18.65
C MET A 54 -21.03 -22.19 20.15
N PRO A 55 -20.12 -22.67 21.02
CA PRO A 55 -20.27 -22.52 22.45
C PRO A 55 -20.18 -21.04 22.84
N VAL A 56 -21.05 -20.64 23.77
CA VAL A 56 -20.99 -19.30 24.36
C VAL A 56 -19.71 -19.20 25.21
N PRO A 57 -18.87 -18.16 25.01
CA PRO A 57 -17.66 -18.02 25.78
C PRO A 57 -18.01 -17.84 27.27
N PRO A 58 -17.23 -18.43 28.19
CA PRO A 58 -17.50 -18.30 29.60
C PRO A 58 -17.40 -16.82 30.02
N PRO A 59 -18.14 -16.42 31.07
CA PRO A 59 -17.99 -15.10 31.63
C PRO A 59 -16.52 -14.90 32.03
N PRO A 60 -15.90 -13.79 31.60
CA PRO A 60 -14.53 -13.48 31.98
C PRO A 60 -14.38 -13.35 33.51
N LEU A 61 -13.19 -13.70 34.01
CA LEU A 61 -12.79 -13.43 35.39
C LEU A 61 -12.91 -11.92 35.66
N ASP A 62 -13.30 -11.54 36.88
CA ASP A 62 -13.52 -10.15 37.32
C ASP A 62 -14.63 -9.39 36.55
N GLY A 63 -15.63 -10.11 36.03
CA GLY A 63 -16.79 -9.50 35.36
C GLY A 63 -16.46 -8.88 34.00
N GLY A 64 -15.27 -9.16 33.46
CA GLY A 64 -14.92 -8.83 32.08
C GLY A 64 -14.46 -7.43 31.82
N TRP A 65 -14.19 -6.65 32.86
CA TRP A 65 -13.74 -5.28 32.76
C TRP A 65 -12.33 -5.15 33.34
N SER A 66 -11.32 -5.23 32.48
CA SER A 66 -9.92 -5.05 32.88
C SER A 66 -9.48 -3.61 32.69
N GLN A 67 -8.65 -3.10 33.59
CA GLN A 67 -8.10 -1.74 33.53
C GLN A 67 -6.58 -1.78 33.67
N ASN A 68 -5.87 -0.84 33.04
CA ASN A 68 -4.43 -0.65 33.23
C ASN A 68 -4.12 0.33 34.39
N PHE A 69 -2.84 0.65 34.57
CA PHE A 69 -2.33 1.59 35.58
C PHE A 69 -2.16 3.00 34.99
N GLY A 70 -2.29 4.05 35.82
CA GLY A 70 -1.94 5.43 35.45
C GLY A 70 -3.11 6.42 35.46
N LEU A 71 -2.83 7.65 34.99
CA LEU A 71 -3.80 8.73 34.83
C LEU A 71 -4.72 8.48 33.61
N ASP A 72 -4.15 7.96 32.52
CA ASP A 72 -4.85 7.52 31.33
C ASP A 72 -5.22 6.04 31.47
N ARG A 73 -6.48 5.77 31.84
CA ARG A 73 -6.94 4.40 32.12
C ARG A 73 -7.54 3.74 30.89
N LEU A 74 -6.82 2.79 30.33
CA LEU A 74 -7.33 1.89 29.31
C LEU A 74 -8.22 0.85 29.95
N CYS A 75 -9.40 0.65 29.36
CA CYS A 75 -10.36 -0.35 29.79
C CYS A 75 -10.68 -1.29 28.64
N VAL A 76 -10.67 -2.60 28.91
CA VAL A 76 -11.08 -3.63 27.97
C VAL A 76 -12.19 -4.46 28.59
N GLY A 77 -13.33 -4.48 27.89
CA GLY A 77 -14.58 -5.13 28.22
C GLY A 77 -14.88 -6.33 27.31
N ARG A 78 -15.35 -7.46 27.87
CA ARG A 78 -16.04 -8.52 27.10
C ARG A 78 -17.39 -8.85 27.74
N THR A 79 -18.47 -8.68 26.99
CA THR A 79 -19.84 -8.94 27.46
C THR A 79 -20.59 -9.80 26.45
N VAL A 80 -21.23 -10.87 26.93
CA VAL A 80 -22.14 -11.69 26.11
C VAL A 80 -23.56 -11.20 26.35
N LEU A 81 -24.30 -10.94 25.28
CA LEU A 81 -25.70 -10.55 25.32
C LEU A 81 -26.54 -11.47 24.43
N PRO A 82 -27.86 -11.59 24.69
CA PRO A 82 -28.80 -12.10 23.71
C PRO A 82 -28.63 -11.39 22.36
N LEU A 83 -28.87 -12.09 21.25
CA LEU A 83 -28.66 -11.55 19.91
C LEU A 83 -29.33 -10.19 19.70
N ALA A 84 -30.61 -10.07 20.07
CA ALA A 84 -31.37 -8.83 19.93
C ALA A 84 -30.75 -7.66 20.70
N ASP A 85 -30.32 -7.90 21.95
CA ASP A 85 -29.70 -6.88 22.80
C ASP A 85 -28.33 -6.45 22.27
N ALA A 86 -27.56 -7.38 21.69
CA ALA A 86 -26.27 -7.09 21.07
C ALA A 86 -26.41 -6.20 19.82
N ILE A 87 -27.41 -6.48 18.97
CA ILE A 87 -27.74 -5.66 17.80
C ILE A 87 -28.26 -4.30 18.23
N ALA A 88 -29.18 -4.24 19.21
CA ALA A 88 -29.67 -2.99 19.75
C ALA A 88 -28.53 -2.13 20.31
N TRP A 89 -27.58 -2.73 21.04
CA TRP A 89 -26.40 -2.02 21.52
C TRP A 89 -25.56 -1.46 20.37
N TYR A 90 -25.34 -2.24 19.30
CA TYR A 90 -24.63 -1.78 18.11
C TYR A 90 -25.32 -0.57 17.44
N GLU A 91 -26.64 -0.57 17.35
CA GLU A 91 -27.41 0.57 16.84
C GLU A 91 -27.31 1.80 17.74
N THR A 92 -27.30 1.63 19.07
CA THR A 92 -27.04 2.76 19.98
C THR A 92 -25.63 3.34 19.81
N LEU A 93 -24.64 2.50 19.46
CA LEU A 93 -23.28 2.96 19.16
C LEU A 93 -23.25 3.77 17.87
N LYS A 94 -23.91 3.29 16.82
CA LYS A 94 -24.11 4.01 15.54
C LYS A 94 -24.73 5.38 15.74
N GLN A 95 -25.64 5.53 16.71
CA GLN A 95 -26.29 6.79 17.07
C GLN A 95 -25.47 7.68 18.03
N GLY A 96 -24.30 7.23 18.50
CA GLY A 96 -23.48 7.93 19.49
C GLY A 96 -24.07 7.96 20.92
N GLN A 97 -24.97 7.03 21.23
CA GLN A 97 -25.71 6.94 22.49
C GLN A 97 -25.31 5.73 23.36
N ALA A 98 -24.40 4.90 22.88
CA ALA A 98 -24.01 3.68 23.59
C ALA A 98 -23.43 3.95 24.98
N VAL A 99 -23.76 3.03 25.89
CA VAL A 99 -23.17 2.92 27.23
C VAL A 99 -22.32 1.66 27.31
N VAL A 100 -21.39 1.63 28.26
CA VAL A 100 -20.65 0.41 28.58
C VAL A 100 -21.64 -0.69 29.01
N PRO A 101 -21.66 -1.88 28.38
CA PRO A 101 -22.60 -2.94 28.74
C PRO A 101 -22.59 -3.26 30.25
N GLY A 102 -23.77 -3.32 30.86
CA GLY A 102 -23.94 -3.55 32.30
C GLY A 102 -23.51 -2.39 33.22
N LYS A 103 -23.22 -1.20 32.66
CA LYS A 103 -22.86 0.02 33.38
C LYS A 103 -23.68 1.21 32.88
N THR A 104 -23.60 2.33 33.61
CA THR A 104 -24.30 3.58 33.27
C THR A 104 -23.38 4.61 32.57
N PHE A 105 -22.12 4.28 32.33
CA PHE A 105 -21.15 5.18 31.72
C PHE A 105 -21.38 5.30 30.22
N ARG A 106 -21.57 6.54 29.74
CA ARG A 106 -21.63 6.84 28.30
C ARG A 106 -20.25 6.72 27.66
N ILE A 107 -20.25 6.25 26.42
CA ILE A 107 -19.08 6.18 25.56
C ILE A 107 -19.04 7.44 24.71
N ALA A 108 -17.95 8.19 24.79
CA ALA A 108 -17.69 9.34 23.93
C ALA A 108 -17.02 8.84 22.63
N ALA A 109 -17.74 8.91 21.52
CA ALA A 109 -17.25 8.57 20.20
C ALA A 109 -17.36 9.78 19.26
N PRO A 110 -16.49 9.90 18.23
CA PRO A 110 -16.76 10.82 17.13
C PRO A 110 -18.08 10.44 16.44
N PRO A 111 -18.69 11.34 15.64
CA PRO A 111 -19.79 10.96 14.76
C PRO A 111 -19.40 9.76 13.90
N LEU A 112 -20.20 8.70 13.95
CA LEU A 112 -19.97 7.44 13.26
C LEU A 112 -20.94 7.32 12.08
N SER A 113 -20.44 6.90 10.92
CA SER A 113 -21.28 6.52 9.78
C SER A 113 -21.07 5.06 9.40
N PRO A 114 -22.15 4.35 9.03
CA PRO A 114 -22.06 2.95 8.63
C PRO A 114 -21.38 2.78 7.25
N GLU A 115 -20.60 1.73 7.12
CA GLU A 115 -20.04 1.22 5.86
C GLU A 115 -20.24 -0.32 5.85
N PRO A 116 -21.11 -0.86 4.98
CA PRO A 116 -21.90 -0.14 3.97
C PRO A 116 -22.93 0.80 4.59
N ASP A 117 -23.46 1.76 3.81
CA ASP A 117 -24.43 2.77 4.30
C ASP A 117 -25.85 2.22 4.54
N TYR A 118 -26.06 0.93 4.28
CA TYR A 118 -27.26 0.17 4.56
C TYR A 118 -26.99 -0.95 5.58
N ASN A 119 -28.05 -1.46 6.23
CA ASN A 119 -27.96 -2.54 7.22
C ASN A 119 -27.72 -3.92 6.56
N GLY A 120 -26.59 -4.07 5.90
CA GLY A 120 -26.09 -5.30 5.32
C GLY A 120 -24.61 -5.49 5.64
N PHE A 121 -23.98 -6.46 4.99
CA PHE A 121 -22.58 -6.78 5.28
C PHE A 121 -21.73 -6.77 4.02
N THR A 122 -20.45 -6.48 4.21
CA THR A 122 -19.37 -6.67 3.24
C THR A 122 -18.57 -7.90 3.58
N VAL A 123 -17.99 -8.57 2.60
CA VAL A 123 -17.03 -9.67 2.81
C VAL A 123 -15.66 -9.12 2.47
N LEU A 124 -14.73 -9.18 3.43
CA LEU A 124 -13.35 -8.80 3.17
C LEU A 124 -12.59 -9.96 2.52
N PRO A 125 -11.64 -9.68 1.61
CA PRO A 125 -10.78 -10.72 1.01
C PRO A 125 -9.89 -11.37 2.06
N ASP A 126 -9.45 -10.61 3.07
CA ASP A 126 -8.67 -11.09 4.20
C ASP A 126 -9.44 -10.89 5.52
N PRO A 127 -9.35 -11.82 6.48
CA PRO A 127 -9.96 -11.63 7.79
C PRO A 127 -9.39 -10.39 8.51
N PRO A 128 -10.21 -9.64 9.27
CA PRO A 128 -9.69 -8.54 10.05
C PRO A 128 -8.78 -9.06 11.19
N PRO A 129 -7.83 -8.25 11.68
CA PRO A 129 -6.78 -8.70 12.59
C PRO A 129 -7.28 -9.19 13.96
N PHE A 130 -8.50 -8.80 14.34
CA PHE A 130 -9.17 -9.22 15.57
C PHE A 130 -10.11 -10.42 15.38
N SER A 131 -10.25 -10.92 14.15
CA SER A 131 -11.11 -12.05 13.86
C SER A 131 -10.46 -13.36 14.31
N PRO A 132 -11.14 -14.18 15.13
CA PRO A 132 -10.74 -15.56 15.34
C PRO A 132 -10.54 -16.33 14.02
N VAL A 133 -9.54 -17.21 13.98
CA VAL A 133 -9.20 -18.03 12.80
C VAL A 133 -10.38 -18.87 12.29
N TRP A 134 -11.28 -19.30 13.18
CA TRP A 134 -12.44 -20.12 12.81
C TRP A 134 -13.53 -19.34 12.05
N HIS A 135 -13.46 -18.00 12.00
CA HIS A 135 -14.37 -17.19 11.19
C HIS A 135 -14.12 -17.34 9.69
N ASP A 136 -12.93 -17.79 9.29
CA ASP A 136 -12.44 -17.74 7.91
C ASP A 136 -12.55 -16.31 7.36
N LYS A 137 -13.55 -16.01 6.52
CA LYS A 137 -13.86 -14.67 6.01
C LYS A 137 -15.21 -14.21 6.56
N PRO A 138 -15.26 -13.55 7.74
CA PRO A 138 -16.52 -13.08 8.29
C PRO A 138 -17.08 -11.93 7.46
N ARG A 139 -18.42 -11.80 7.47
CA ARG A 139 -19.10 -10.64 6.93
C ARG A 139 -19.05 -9.50 7.94
N LEU A 140 -18.79 -8.28 7.49
CA LEU A 140 -18.59 -7.11 8.35
C LEU A 140 -19.53 -5.97 7.99
N HIS A 141 -19.97 -5.25 9.01
CA HIS A 141 -20.55 -3.92 8.85
C HIS A 141 -19.83 -3.00 9.84
N ARG A 142 -19.22 -1.93 9.33
CA ARG A 142 -18.30 -1.07 10.08
C ARG A 142 -18.94 0.29 10.37
N LEU A 143 -18.67 0.83 11.54
CA LEU A 143 -18.94 2.22 11.89
C LEU A 143 -17.64 3.00 11.76
N VAL A 144 -17.56 3.87 10.77
CA VAL A 144 -16.38 4.66 10.43
C VAL A 144 -16.45 6.02 11.13
N PRO A 145 -15.38 6.46 11.81
CA PRO A 145 -15.33 7.80 12.40
C PRO A 145 -15.27 8.87 11.30
N MET A 146 -16.27 9.75 11.29
CA MET A 146 -16.44 10.80 10.27
C MET A 146 -15.83 12.15 10.67
N ALA A 147 -15.32 12.25 11.90
CA ALA A 147 -14.59 13.40 12.40
C ALA A 147 -13.24 12.97 12.96
N ALA A 148 -12.36 13.95 13.19
CA ALA A 148 -11.11 13.71 13.89
C ALA A 148 -11.36 13.05 15.25
N LEU A 149 -10.49 12.10 15.61
CA LEU A 149 -10.49 11.47 16.92
C LEU A 149 -10.23 12.53 18.00
N SER A 150 -10.75 12.31 19.21
CA SER A 150 -10.52 13.23 20.32
C SER A 150 -9.03 13.28 20.69
N GLU A 151 -8.57 14.43 21.18
CA GLU A 151 -7.15 14.64 21.53
C GLU A 151 -6.55 13.51 22.38
N PRO A 152 -7.23 12.96 23.40
CA PRO A 152 -6.68 11.85 24.19
C PRO A 152 -6.38 10.60 23.36
N VAL A 153 -7.23 10.30 22.37
CA VAL A 153 -7.07 9.15 21.49
C VAL A 153 -5.94 9.41 20.48
N VAL A 154 -5.84 10.64 19.97
CA VAL A 154 -4.76 11.05 19.07
C VAL A 154 -3.40 11.03 19.79
N ALA A 155 -3.34 11.54 21.02
CA ALA A 155 -2.15 11.53 21.86
C ALA A 155 -1.70 10.09 22.16
N MET A 156 -2.64 9.20 22.46
CA MET A 156 -2.33 7.77 22.62
C MET A 156 -1.83 7.16 21.30
N ARG A 157 -2.43 7.47 20.15
CA ARG A 157 -2.02 6.94 18.84
C ARG A 157 -0.62 7.38 18.43
N ASN A 158 -0.31 8.66 18.60
CA ASN A 158 0.94 9.27 18.14
C ASN A 158 2.11 9.03 19.12
N GLY A 159 1.83 8.48 20.30
CA GLY A 159 2.79 8.36 21.39
C GLY A 159 2.74 9.57 22.31
N SER A 160 2.66 9.32 23.62
CA SER A 160 2.85 10.34 24.65
C SER A 160 4.32 10.77 24.68
N THR A 161 4.61 11.95 25.24
CA THR A 161 5.98 12.36 25.61
C THR A 161 6.65 11.34 26.54
N GLU A 162 5.86 10.53 27.26
CA GLU A 162 6.33 9.41 28.08
C GLU A 162 6.37 8.09 27.27
N ILE A 163 7.47 7.88 26.55
CA ILE A 163 7.69 6.71 25.68
C ILE A 163 7.46 5.37 26.41
N GLU A 164 7.95 5.22 27.64
CA GLU A 164 7.78 3.97 28.40
C GLU A 164 6.32 3.68 28.77
N ALA A 165 5.56 4.72 29.11
CA ALA A 165 4.13 4.58 29.41
C ALA A 165 3.36 4.16 28.16
N PHE A 166 3.69 4.75 27.01
CA PHE A 166 3.13 4.39 25.71
C PHE A 166 3.41 2.92 25.34
N VAL A 167 4.67 2.47 25.43
CA VAL A 167 5.06 1.08 25.10
C VAL A 167 4.29 0.08 25.98
N ARG A 168 4.21 0.34 27.30
CA ARG A 168 3.44 -0.51 28.22
C ARG A 168 1.95 -0.51 27.90
N ALA A 169 1.37 0.63 27.56
CA ALA A 169 -0.04 0.75 27.18
C ALA A 169 -0.36 -0.04 25.91
N ARG A 170 0.47 0.08 24.87
CA ARG A 170 0.33 -0.68 23.61
C ARG A 170 0.43 -2.18 23.83
N GLU A 171 1.44 -2.62 24.58
CA GLU A 171 1.63 -4.04 24.89
C GLU A 171 0.48 -4.59 25.74
N TRP A 172 0.01 -3.82 26.73
CA TRP A 172 -1.16 -4.20 27.52
C TRP A 172 -2.41 -4.35 26.66
N LEU A 173 -2.67 -3.41 25.73
CA LEU A 173 -3.80 -3.53 24.79
C LEU A 173 -3.66 -4.80 23.96
N ARG A 174 -2.50 -4.99 23.33
CA ARG A 174 -2.21 -6.15 22.47
C ARG A 174 -2.45 -7.48 23.21
N GLN A 175 -2.05 -7.57 24.47
CA GLN A 175 -2.28 -8.76 25.30
C GLN A 175 -3.76 -8.99 25.61
N LYS A 176 -4.54 -7.92 25.79
CA LYS A 176 -5.96 -8.00 26.17
C LYS A 176 -6.91 -8.22 25.00
N ILE A 177 -6.60 -7.67 23.83
CA ILE A 177 -7.46 -7.76 22.63
C ILE A 177 -6.89 -8.72 21.57
N HIS A 178 -5.68 -9.23 21.78
CA HIS A 178 -4.98 -10.20 20.91
C HIS A 178 -4.60 -9.67 19.51
N PHE A 179 -4.67 -8.37 19.28
CA PHE A 179 -4.14 -7.70 18.09
C PHE A 179 -3.60 -6.32 18.43
N ASP A 180 -2.78 -5.75 17.57
CA ASP A 180 -2.18 -4.42 17.78
C ASP A 180 -3.07 -3.31 17.21
N LEU A 181 -4.02 -2.82 18.03
CA LEU A 181 -4.95 -1.77 17.63
C LEU A 181 -4.25 -0.48 17.16
N LEU A 182 -3.06 -0.16 17.67
CA LEU A 182 -2.34 1.05 17.29
C LEU A 182 -1.59 0.90 15.96
N ALA A 183 -1.25 -0.34 15.58
CA ALA A 183 -0.74 -0.64 14.24
C ALA A 183 -1.87 -0.71 13.18
N TYR A 184 -3.07 -1.07 13.60
CA TYR A 184 -4.30 -1.08 12.80
C TYR A 184 -5.18 0.12 13.13
N ASP A 185 -4.59 1.31 13.05
CA ASP A 185 -5.17 2.55 13.56
C ASP A 185 -6.37 3.07 12.77
N ASP A 186 -6.61 2.54 11.56
CA ASP A 186 -7.84 2.77 10.82
C ASP A 186 -9.07 2.33 11.65
N TRP A 187 -8.91 1.35 12.55
CA TRP A 187 -9.96 0.89 13.46
C TRP A 187 -10.10 1.74 14.73
N LEU A 188 -9.24 2.73 14.95
CA LEU A 188 -9.38 3.60 16.13
C LEU A 188 -10.65 4.44 16.06
N GLY A 189 -11.37 4.49 17.18
CA GLY A 189 -12.66 5.16 17.30
C GLY A 189 -13.77 4.50 16.48
N SER A 190 -13.57 3.29 15.95
CA SER A 190 -14.55 2.59 15.14
C SER A 190 -15.34 1.54 15.92
N GLY A 191 -16.50 1.17 15.37
CA GLY A 191 -17.29 0.01 15.79
C GLY A 191 -17.40 -0.99 14.64
N VAL A 192 -17.53 -2.28 14.92
CA VAL A 192 -17.76 -3.29 13.87
C VAL A 192 -18.73 -4.37 14.32
N LEU A 193 -19.70 -4.69 13.47
CA LEU A 193 -20.54 -5.88 13.58
C LEU A 193 -19.91 -6.99 12.73
N ILE A 194 -19.63 -8.13 13.35
CA ILE A 194 -18.95 -9.27 12.73
C ILE A 194 -19.93 -10.44 12.68
N ALA A 195 -20.24 -10.89 11.47
CA ALA A 195 -21.17 -11.98 11.21
C ALA A 195 -20.47 -13.10 10.41
N PRO A 196 -19.89 -14.11 11.10
CA PRO A 196 -19.29 -15.28 10.45
C PRO A 196 -20.29 -15.99 9.53
N ASN A 197 -19.82 -16.70 8.50
CA ASN A 197 -20.72 -17.44 7.61
C ASN A 197 -21.63 -18.39 8.41
N PRO A 198 -22.97 -18.21 8.37
CA PRO A 198 -23.90 -19.00 9.19
C PRO A 198 -24.19 -20.38 8.60
N LEU A 199 -23.87 -20.61 7.32
CA LEU A 199 -24.19 -21.86 6.62
C LEU A 199 -22.98 -22.79 6.49
N LEU A 200 -21.78 -22.25 6.24
CA LEU A 200 -20.54 -23.01 6.09
C LEU A 200 -19.50 -22.60 7.15
N ARG A 201 -18.66 -23.56 7.57
CA ARG A 201 -17.55 -23.32 8.51
C ARG A 201 -16.31 -22.74 7.84
N TYR A 202 -16.10 -23.09 6.58
CA TYR A 202 -15.09 -22.55 5.69
C TYR A 202 -15.61 -22.69 4.26
N CYS A 203 -15.06 -21.92 3.34
CA CYS A 203 -15.31 -22.07 1.91
C CYS A 203 -13.97 -21.99 1.18
N GLY A 204 -13.73 -22.92 0.27
CA GLY A 204 -12.49 -22.95 -0.49
C GLY A 204 -12.68 -23.50 -1.88
N THR A 205 -11.64 -23.31 -2.68
CA THR A 205 -11.59 -23.74 -4.07
C THR A 205 -10.40 -24.68 -4.28
N ARG A 206 -10.65 -25.81 -4.94
CA ARG A 206 -9.61 -26.80 -5.28
C ARG A 206 -9.89 -27.46 -6.62
N ILE A 207 -8.85 -28.03 -7.23
CA ILE A 207 -9.02 -28.92 -8.38
C ILE A 207 -9.36 -30.31 -7.82
N ALA A 208 -10.54 -30.82 -8.14
CA ALA A 208 -10.98 -32.14 -7.73
C ALA A 208 -10.44 -33.24 -8.64
N GLU A 209 -10.44 -33.01 -9.95
CA GLU A 209 -10.05 -33.98 -10.97
C GLU A 209 -9.25 -33.30 -12.08
N ARG A 210 -8.23 -33.99 -12.60
CA ARG A 210 -7.41 -33.57 -13.74
C ARG A 210 -7.43 -34.66 -14.79
N SER A 211 -7.70 -34.31 -16.04
CA SER A 211 -7.71 -35.23 -17.16
C SER A 211 -7.19 -34.56 -18.44
N ALA A 212 -6.91 -35.35 -19.47
CA ALA A 212 -6.58 -34.81 -20.79
C ALA A 212 -7.74 -34.00 -21.43
N ALA A 213 -8.98 -34.23 -20.98
CA ALA A 213 -10.19 -33.56 -21.47
C ALA A 213 -10.52 -32.26 -20.70
N GLY A 214 -9.75 -31.91 -19.67
CA GLY A 214 -10.00 -30.74 -18.83
C GLY A 214 -9.90 -31.03 -17.33
N GLU A 215 -10.38 -30.07 -16.53
CA GLU A 215 -10.30 -30.10 -15.07
C GLU A 215 -11.67 -29.90 -14.45
N THR A 216 -11.89 -30.49 -13.27
CA THR A 216 -13.08 -30.20 -12.47
C THR A 216 -12.68 -29.39 -11.26
N ILE A 217 -13.24 -28.18 -11.14
CA ILE A 217 -13.05 -27.30 -10.00
C ILE A 217 -14.15 -27.60 -8.97
N GLU A 218 -13.76 -27.85 -7.72
CA GLU A 218 -14.69 -27.99 -6.60
C GLU A 218 -14.60 -26.73 -5.74
N VAL A 219 -15.76 -26.10 -5.53
CA VAL A 219 -15.92 -24.92 -4.66
C VAL A 219 -16.89 -25.27 -3.54
N GLY A 220 -16.62 -24.76 -2.35
CA GLY A 220 -17.50 -24.89 -1.19
C GLY A 220 -16.74 -25.38 0.03
N GLY A 221 -17.46 -25.92 1.01
CA GLY A 221 -16.83 -26.35 2.25
C GLY A 221 -17.80 -27.02 3.20
N THR A 222 -17.40 -27.16 4.45
CA THR A 222 -18.16 -27.96 5.42
C THR A 222 -19.37 -27.20 5.96
N PRO A 223 -20.61 -27.72 5.80
CA PRO A 223 -21.80 -27.10 6.36
C PRO A 223 -21.77 -27.06 7.89
N ARG A 224 -22.38 -26.02 8.48
CA ARG A 224 -22.66 -25.98 9.91
C ARG A 224 -23.75 -26.96 10.28
N ARG A 225 -23.80 -27.36 11.56
CA ARG A 225 -24.82 -28.29 12.05
C ARG A 225 -26.22 -27.70 11.84
N GLY A 226 -27.07 -28.43 11.11
CA GLY A 226 -28.45 -28.01 10.84
C GLY A 226 -28.59 -26.94 9.75
N ALA A 227 -27.51 -26.55 9.07
CA ALA A 227 -27.56 -25.53 8.03
C ALA A 227 -28.44 -25.98 6.84
N ASN A 228 -29.37 -25.10 6.43
CA ASN A 228 -30.15 -25.28 5.22
C ASN A 228 -29.42 -24.63 4.03
N LEU A 229 -28.99 -25.44 3.07
CA LEU A 229 -28.22 -24.99 1.90
C LEU A 229 -29.07 -24.75 0.65
N SER A 230 -30.40 -24.92 0.72
CA SER A 230 -31.28 -24.85 -0.45
C SER A 230 -31.27 -23.49 -1.16
N THR A 231 -31.01 -22.42 -0.40
CA THR A 231 -30.94 -21.04 -0.88
C THR A 231 -29.53 -20.62 -1.28
N LEU A 232 -28.54 -21.51 -1.14
CA LEU A 232 -27.13 -21.24 -1.45
C LEU A 232 -26.88 -21.36 -2.96
N ARG A 233 -26.02 -20.49 -3.47
CA ARG A 233 -25.53 -20.48 -4.84
C ARG A 233 -24.02 -20.29 -4.81
N LEU A 234 -23.31 -21.14 -5.56
CA LEU A 234 -21.87 -21.04 -5.76
C LEU A 234 -21.61 -20.67 -7.20
N ILE A 235 -20.77 -19.65 -7.38
CA ILE A 235 -20.29 -19.21 -8.69
C ILE A 235 -18.78 -19.39 -8.68
N VAL A 236 -18.26 -19.99 -9.74
CA VAL A 236 -16.83 -20.08 -9.99
C VAL A 236 -16.55 -19.49 -11.36
N GLU A 237 -15.52 -18.66 -11.44
CA GLU A 237 -15.15 -17.99 -12.68
C GLU A 237 -13.65 -18.03 -12.90
N GLU A 238 -13.24 -18.48 -14.08
CA GLU A 238 -11.87 -18.38 -14.54
C GLU A 238 -11.61 -16.97 -15.06
N VAL A 239 -10.49 -16.39 -14.64
CA VAL A 239 -9.99 -15.11 -15.14
C VAL A 239 -8.71 -15.35 -15.93
N ARG A 240 -8.68 -14.95 -17.20
CA ARG A 240 -7.48 -14.97 -18.06
C ARG A 240 -7.16 -13.57 -18.53
N ALA A 241 -5.91 -13.14 -18.36
CA ALA A 241 -5.45 -11.80 -18.71
C ALA A 241 -6.35 -10.68 -18.17
N GLY A 242 -6.89 -10.85 -16.95
CA GLY A 242 -7.78 -9.88 -16.29
C GLY A 242 -9.25 -9.91 -16.74
N ALA A 243 -9.62 -10.76 -17.70
CA ALA A 243 -10.98 -10.90 -18.19
C ALA A 243 -11.61 -12.26 -17.82
N PRO A 244 -12.93 -12.32 -17.55
CA PRO A 244 -13.65 -13.57 -17.42
C PRO A 244 -13.52 -14.45 -18.68
N ALA A 245 -13.12 -15.70 -18.51
CA ALA A 245 -12.94 -16.66 -19.61
C ALA A 245 -13.95 -17.82 -19.57
N TRP A 246 -14.28 -18.29 -18.37
CA TRP A 246 -15.25 -19.36 -18.14
C TRP A 246 -15.97 -19.11 -16.82
N ARG A 247 -17.26 -19.44 -16.77
CA ARG A 247 -18.10 -19.27 -15.59
C ARG A 247 -18.99 -20.49 -15.43
N ALA A 248 -19.10 -20.99 -14.20
CA ALA A 248 -20.07 -22.00 -13.83
C ALA A 248 -20.79 -21.59 -12.55
N GLU A 249 -22.09 -21.89 -12.51
CA GLU A 249 -22.96 -21.60 -11.37
C GLU A 249 -23.74 -22.85 -11.01
N GLY A 250 -23.94 -23.09 -9.71
CA GLY A 250 -24.78 -24.18 -9.26
C GLY A 250 -25.11 -24.15 -7.79
N THR A 251 -25.87 -25.14 -7.37
CA THR A 251 -26.21 -25.40 -5.98
C THR A 251 -25.22 -26.38 -5.36
N PRO A 252 -24.90 -26.24 -4.07
CA PRO A 252 -24.07 -27.22 -3.39
C PRO A 252 -24.83 -28.54 -3.22
N ASN A 253 -24.09 -29.63 -3.16
CA ASN A 253 -24.60 -30.90 -2.67
C ASN A 253 -24.80 -30.86 -1.13
N ALA A 254 -25.25 -31.99 -0.55
CA ALA A 254 -25.44 -32.11 0.89
C ALA A 254 -24.17 -31.87 1.74
N LEU A 255 -22.99 -31.96 1.13
CA LEU A 255 -21.70 -31.67 1.77
C LEU A 255 -21.26 -30.22 1.58
N GLY A 256 -22.12 -29.33 1.07
CA GLY A 256 -21.77 -27.93 0.87
C GLY A 256 -20.85 -27.66 -0.32
N ARG A 257 -20.77 -28.58 -1.29
CA ARG A 257 -19.80 -28.52 -2.39
C ARG A 257 -20.48 -28.50 -3.75
N PHE A 258 -19.95 -27.68 -4.64
CA PHE A 258 -20.33 -27.60 -6.04
C PHE A 258 -19.13 -27.98 -6.91
N ARG A 259 -19.38 -28.79 -7.95
CA ARG A 259 -18.35 -29.23 -8.92
C ARG A 259 -18.65 -28.63 -10.28
N ALA A 260 -17.67 -27.94 -10.82
CA ALA A 260 -17.75 -27.23 -12.08
C ALA A 260 -16.73 -27.80 -13.07
N PRO A 261 -17.18 -28.49 -14.13
CA PRO A 261 -16.29 -29.00 -15.16
C PRO A 261 -15.82 -27.87 -16.07
N ALA A 262 -14.51 -27.74 -16.23
CA ALA A 262 -13.86 -26.84 -17.18
C ALA A 262 -13.27 -27.66 -18.34
N HIS A 263 -13.55 -27.24 -19.57
CA HIS A 263 -13.12 -27.92 -20.80
C HIS A 263 -11.62 -27.78 -21.11
N SER A 264 -10.88 -27.06 -20.28
CA SER A 264 -9.43 -26.89 -20.39
C SER A 264 -8.81 -26.69 -19.01
N GLN A 265 -7.48 -26.66 -18.96
CA GLN A 265 -6.76 -26.33 -17.74
C GLN A 265 -7.09 -24.91 -17.28
N VAL A 266 -7.41 -24.77 -16.00
CA VAL A 266 -7.81 -23.48 -15.40
C VAL A 266 -6.59 -22.77 -14.81
N ALA A 267 -6.40 -21.51 -15.18
CA ALA A 267 -5.25 -20.71 -14.74
C ALA A 267 -5.47 -20.03 -13.38
N THR A 268 -6.40 -19.07 -13.34
CA THR A 268 -6.75 -18.26 -12.17
C THR A 268 -8.24 -18.33 -11.96
N VAL A 269 -8.68 -18.56 -10.72
CA VAL A 269 -10.09 -18.72 -10.37
C VAL A 269 -10.47 -17.73 -9.29
N ARG A 270 -11.66 -17.15 -9.42
CA ARG A 270 -12.40 -16.50 -8.33
C ARG A 270 -13.67 -17.28 -8.04
N HIS A 271 -14.18 -17.17 -6.80
CA HIS A 271 -15.48 -17.72 -6.46
C HIS A 271 -16.31 -16.74 -5.63
N ASP A 272 -17.62 -16.86 -5.79
CA ASP A 272 -18.62 -16.17 -4.98
C ASP A 272 -19.56 -17.20 -4.34
N LEU A 273 -19.83 -17.03 -3.06
CA LEU A 273 -20.85 -17.76 -2.33
C LEU A 273 -21.95 -16.79 -1.94
N SER A 274 -23.14 -16.96 -2.51
CA SER A 274 -24.30 -16.12 -2.19
C SER A 274 -25.48 -16.94 -1.70
N CYS A 275 -26.29 -16.35 -0.83
CA CYS A 275 -27.52 -16.93 -0.32
C CYS A 275 -28.65 -15.94 -0.58
N GLN A 276 -29.75 -16.42 -1.19
CA GLN A 276 -30.88 -15.57 -1.57
C GLN A 276 -31.45 -14.74 -0.40
N LEU A 277 -31.37 -15.26 0.82
CA LEU A 277 -31.86 -14.60 2.04
C LEU A 277 -30.79 -13.77 2.77
N ARG A 278 -29.51 -14.11 2.61
CA ARG A 278 -28.41 -13.58 3.46
C ARG A 278 -27.42 -12.71 2.70
N GLY A 279 -27.62 -12.56 1.38
CA GLY A 279 -26.70 -11.88 0.49
C GLY A 279 -25.41 -12.66 0.25
N LEU A 280 -24.32 -11.94 0.04
CA LEU A 280 -22.98 -12.50 -0.13
C LEU A 280 -22.48 -13.07 1.20
N LEU A 281 -21.99 -14.31 1.17
CA LEU A 281 -21.50 -15.04 2.35
C LEU A 281 -20.00 -15.28 2.33
N ASP A 282 -19.42 -15.42 1.14
CA ASP A 282 -17.98 -15.57 0.94
C ASP A 282 -17.57 -15.08 -0.46
N HIS A 283 -16.35 -14.56 -0.57
CA HIS A 283 -15.77 -14.07 -1.81
C HIS A 283 -14.26 -14.32 -1.79
N ASP A 284 -13.73 -14.75 -2.92
CA ASP A 284 -12.28 -14.85 -3.12
C ASP A 284 -11.85 -14.18 -4.41
N ALA A 285 -10.82 -13.35 -4.30
CA ALA A 285 -10.24 -12.66 -5.45
C ALA A 285 -9.57 -13.69 -6.39
N PRO A 286 -9.36 -13.35 -7.68
CA PRO A 286 -8.73 -14.27 -8.62
C PRO A 286 -7.37 -14.77 -8.12
N ALA A 287 -7.29 -16.06 -7.80
CA ALA A 287 -6.09 -16.73 -7.31
C ALA A 287 -5.65 -17.84 -8.26
N SER A 288 -4.34 -17.94 -8.50
CA SER A 288 -3.76 -18.98 -9.35
C SER A 288 -3.50 -20.25 -8.56
N PHE A 289 -3.73 -21.40 -9.19
CA PHE A 289 -3.22 -22.65 -8.63
C PHE A 289 -1.70 -22.73 -8.85
N PHE A 290 -0.93 -22.94 -7.79
CA PHE A 290 0.51 -23.15 -7.91
C PHE A 290 0.80 -24.41 -8.75
N ARG A 291 1.31 -24.19 -9.96
CA ARG A 291 1.64 -25.26 -10.93
C ARG A 291 3.00 -25.04 -11.59
N SER A 292 3.27 -23.79 -12.00
CA SER A 292 4.52 -23.30 -12.57
C SER A 292 4.49 -21.77 -12.61
N ILE A 293 5.63 -21.09 -12.49
CA ILE A 293 5.72 -19.63 -12.63
C ILE A 293 5.93 -19.32 -14.11
N ASN A 294 4.92 -18.75 -14.78
CA ASN A 294 5.06 -18.18 -16.11
C ASN A 294 4.63 -16.71 -16.05
N ILE A 295 5.59 -15.81 -16.28
CA ILE A 295 5.38 -14.37 -16.32
C ILE A 295 5.20 -13.99 -17.79
N SER A 296 3.98 -13.63 -18.18
CA SER A 296 3.70 -13.03 -19.49
C SER A 296 3.17 -11.62 -19.29
N HIS A 297 3.94 -10.64 -19.74
CA HIS A 297 3.54 -9.24 -19.81
C HIS A 297 2.77 -8.99 -21.11
N THR A 298 1.52 -8.56 -21.00
CA THR A 298 0.79 -7.92 -22.10
C THR A 298 0.38 -6.52 -21.65
N PRO A 299 0.96 -5.46 -22.22
CA PRO A 299 0.53 -4.10 -21.95
C PRO A 299 -0.48 -3.60 -22.98
N GLN A 300 -1.55 -2.97 -22.49
CA GLN A 300 -2.53 -2.22 -23.25
C GLN A 300 -2.34 -0.73 -22.90
N GLY A 301 -1.98 0.10 -23.87
CA GLY A 301 -1.76 1.55 -23.68
C GLY A 301 -0.89 2.17 -24.78
N SER A 302 -0.83 3.51 -24.83
CA SER A 302 0.13 4.23 -25.70
C SER A 302 1.56 3.96 -25.22
N VAL A 303 2.48 3.83 -26.17
CA VAL A 303 3.88 3.47 -25.92
C VAL A 303 4.78 4.63 -26.26
N ARG A 304 5.70 4.96 -25.35
CA ARG A 304 6.81 5.89 -25.59
C ARG A 304 8.09 5.07 -25.74
N GLU A 305 8.67 5.10 -26.94
CA GLU A 305 9.99 4.54 -27.17
C GLU A 305 11.05 5.51 -26.65
N VAL A 306 11.95 5.01 -25.82
CA VAL A 306 12.98 5.80 -25.13
C VAL A 306 14.34 5.25 -25.52
N ALA A 307 15.14 6.10 -26.17
CA ALA A 307 16.52 5.78 -26.51
C ALA A 307 17.39 5.52 -25.27
N PRO A 308 18.40 4.65 -25.37
CA PRO A 308 19.33 4.42 -24.27
C PRO A 308 20.16 5.68 -23.93
N PRO A 309 20.65 5.83 -22.68
CA PRO A 309 21.63 6.86 -22.33
C PRO A 309 22.94 6.72 -23.14
N ARG A 310 23.64 7.84 -23.38
CA ARG A 310 24.85 7.85 -24.22
C ARG A 310 26.00 7.03 -23.63
N ARG A 311 26.11 6.99 -22.30
CA ARG A 311 27.02 6.10 -21.54
C ARG A 311 26.81 4.60 -21.78
N THR A 312 25.68 4.19 -22.36
CA THR A 312 25.35 2.79 -22.67
C THR A 312 24.76 2.69 -24.08
N PRO A 313 25.54 3.03 -25.12
CA PRO A 313 25.00 3.19 -26.48
C PRO A 313 24.62 1.85 -27.14
N SER A 314 25.12 0.73 -26.62
CA SER A 314 24.80 -0.63 -27.06
C SER A 314 23.53 -1.20 -26.42
N ALA A 315 22.90 -0.49 -25.48
CA ALA A 315 21.64 -0.92 -24.89
C ALA A 315 20.48 -0.72 -25.86
N GLN A 316 19.50 -1.63 -25.86
CA GLN A 316 18.33 -1.51 -26.73
C GLN A 316 17.43 -0.34 -26.29
N PRO A 317 16.74 0.34 -27.22
CA PRO A 317 15.65 1.26 -26.87
C PRO A 317 14.61 0.55 -25.98
N ARG A 318 14.04 1.28 -25.02
CA ARG A 318 13.03 0.74 -24.11
C ARG A 318 11.66 1.31 -24.41
N ILE A 319 10.62 0.52 -24.19
CA ILE A 319 9.23 0.96 -24.32
C ILE A 319 8.68 1.28 -22.93
N VAL A 320 8.14 2.50 -22.76
CA VAL A 320 7.43 2.92 -21.55
C VAL A 320 5.95 3.05 -21.87
N HIS A 321 5.10 2.39 -21.09
CA HIS A 321 3.64 2.50 -21.25
C HIS A 321 3.13 3.77 -20.59
N VAL A 322 2.58 4.66 -21.40
CA VAL A 322 2.09 5.95 -20.94
C VAL A 322 0.60 5.83 -20.60
N ARG A 323 0.25 6.23 -19.39
CA ARG A 323 -1.12 6.26 -18.87
C ARG A 323 -1.68 7.68 -18.95
N PRO A 324 -2.98 7.87 -19.20
CA PRO A 324 -3.60 9.18 -19.26
C PRO A 324 -3.39 9.97 -17.96
N PRO A 325 -3.53 11.31 -18.00
CA PRO A 325 -3.22 12.17 -16.87
C PRO A 325 -4.13 11.79 -15.71
N HIS A 326 -3.58 11.71 -14.51
CA HIS A 326 -4.38 11.51 -13.32
C HIS A 326 -5.22 12.77 -13.09
N LYS A 327 -6.51 12.73 -13.48
CA LYS A 327 -7.44 13.80 -13.14
C LYS A 327 -7.70 13.73 -11.63
N PRO A 328 -7.31 14.73 -10.83
CA PRO A 328 -7.80 14.81 -9.46
C PRO A 328 -9.33 14.91 -9.56
N SER A 329 -10.02 13.85 -9.12
CA SER A 329 -11.47 13.90 -9.03
C SER A 329 -11.83 15.01 -8.05
N ALA A 330 -12.67 15.95 -8.48
CA ALA A 330 -13.30 16.92 -7.59
C ALA A 330 -13.83 16.14 -6.38
N THR A 331 -13.49 16.56 -5.17
CA THR A 331 -13.80 15.87 -3.91
C THR A 331 -15.32 15.68 -3.82
N PRO A 332 -15.89 14.47 -4.11
CA PRO A 332 -17.28 14.22 -3.75
C PRO A 332 -17.45 14.39 -2.23
N PRO A 333 -18.68 14.62 -1.75
CA PRO A 333 -18.96 14.71 -0.32
C PRO A 333 -18.34 13.52 0.44
N PRO A 334 -17.88 13.73 1.69
CA PRO A 334 -17.26 12.66 2.48
C PRO A 334 -18.29 11.55 2.74
N THR A 335 -18.14 10.42 2.07
CA THR A 335 -18.87 9.17 2.36
C THR A 335 -18.07 8.34 3.36
N ALA A 336 -18.75 7.41 4.06
CA ALA A 336 -18.09 6.49 4.98
C ALA A 336 -17.05 5.62 4.27
N LEU A 337 -17.39 5.10 3.08
CA LEU A 337 -16.45 4.37 2.21
C LEU A 337 -15.17 5.16 1.93
N ARG A 338 -15.29 6.43 1.52
CA ARG A 338 -14.12 7.23 1.17
C ARG A 338 -13.26 7.52 2.41
N GLN A 339 -13.90 7.86 3.53
CA GLN A 339 -13.19 8.05 4.79
C GLN A 339 -12.46 6.78 5.21
N LEU A 340 -13.08 5.61 5.03
CA LEU A 340 -12.45 4.32 5.26
C LEU A 340 -11.24 4.09 4.34
N GLU A 341 -11.38 4.36 3.04
CA GLU A 341 -10.27 4.26 2.07
C GLU A 341 -9.10 5.19 2.44
N ASP A 342 -9.40 6.41 2.87
CA ASP A 342 -8.37 7.38 3.29
C ASP A 342 -7.68 6.94 4.59
N LEU A 343 -8.42 6.39 5.57
CA LEU A 343 -7.84 5.79 6.78
C LEU A 343 -6.95 4.58 6.46
N GLN A 344 -7.40 3.70 5.55
CA GLN A 344 -6.63 2.54 5.11
C GLN A 344 -5.38 2.94 4.33
N ARG A 345 -5.46 3.98 3.50
CA ARG A 345 -4.33 4.55 2.77
C ARG A 345 -3.32 5.15 3.75
N ALA A 346 -3.78 5.96 4.69
CA ALA A 346 -2.93 6.55 5.74
C ALA A 346 -2.21 5.46 6.55
N ARG A 347 -2.88 4.34 6.88
CA ARG A 347 -2.24 3.18 7.52
C ARG A 347 -1.21 2.52 6.60
N ALA A 348 -1.51 2.33 5.32
CA ALA A 348 -0.61 1.69 4.35
C ALA A 348 0.67 2.51 4.11
N GLU A 349 0.60 3.83 4.26
CA GLU A 349 1.72 4.76 4.13
C GLU A 349 2.64 4.82 5.38
N ARG A 350 2.30 4.12 6.48
CA ARG A 350 3.11 4.14 7.71
C ARG A 350 4.39 3.31 7.64
N PHE A 351 5.42 3.79 8.34
CA PHE A 351 6.74 3.16 8.48
C PHE A 351 7.08 2.81 9.94
N GLY A 352 8.06 1.91 10.14
CA GLY A 352 8.63 1.59 11.45
C GLY A 352 7.76 0.71 12.37
N ASP A 353 7.94 0.87 13.69
CA ASP A 353 7.29 0.06 14.73
C ASP A 353 5.77 0.19 14.77
N PHE A 354 5.19 1.15 14.05
CA PHE A 354 3.74 1.34 13.92
C PHE A 354 3.12 0.56 12.77
N ARG A 355 3.94 -0.19 12.02
CA ARG A 355 3.47 -1.07 10.95
C ARG A 355 2.98 -2.39 11.54
N PRO A 356 1.84 -2.93 11.10
CA PRO A 356 1.44 -4.29 11.45
C PRO A 356 2.53 -5.29 11.07
N THR A 357 2.98 -6.12 12.00
CA THR A 357 3.96 -7.21 11.75
C THR A 357 3.50 -8.15 10.62
N GLU A 358 2.19 -8.24 10.42
CA GLU A 358 1.52 -9.08 9.43
C GLU A 358 1.34 -8.42 8.05
N ALA A 359 1.70 -7.13 7.92
CA ALA A 359 1.78 -6.46 6.62
C ALA A 359 3.00 -6.99 5.86
N ARG A 360 2.87 -8.21 5.32
CA ARG A 360 3.69 -8.74 4.23
C ARG A 360 3.39 -7.96 2.95
N LEU A 361 3.77 -6.69 2.94
CA LEU A 361 4.04 -5.96 1.72
C LEU A 361 5.51 -5.60 1.72
N ILE A 362 6.22 -6.17 0.76
CA ILE A 362 7.64 -6.06 0.52
C ILE A 362 7.94 -4.63 0.04
N HIS A 363 7.80 -3.64 0.91
CA HIS A 363 8.46 -2.36 0.75
C HIS A 363 9.66 -2.43 1.69
N ARG A 364 10.81 -2.80 1.12
CA ARG A 364 12.08 -2.71 1.84
C ARG A 364 12.35 -1.23 2.05
N ASN A 365 12.14 -0.74 3.27
CA ASN A 365 12.32 0.67 3.68
C ASN A 365 13.76 1.18 3.50
N ALA A 366 14.69 0.27 3.25
CA ALA A 366 16.00 0.55 2.73
C ALA A 366 16.37 -0.51 1.69
N ARG A 367 17.03 -0.10 0.61
CA ARG A 367 17.57 -1.01 -0.38
C ARG A 367 19.09 -0.87 -0.41
N LEU A 368 19.74 -1.97 -0.01
CA LEU A 368 21.17 -2.16 -0.23
C LEU A 368 21.39 -2.55 -1.68
N LEU A 369 22.33 -1.88 -2.33
CA LEU A 369 22.65 -2.02 -3.75
C LEU A 369 24.15 -2.27 -3.84
N GLU A 370 24.53 -3.51 -4.11
CA GLU A 370 25.94 -3.92 -4.17
C GLU A 370 26.23 -4.48 -5.56
N ASN A 371 27.10 -3.79 -6.30
CA ASN A 371 27.62 -4.21 -7.60
C ASN A 371 26.57 -4.67 -8.65
N ASP A 372 25.32 -4.22 -8.50
CA ASP A 372 24.19 -4.54 -9.38
C ASP A 372 23.63 -3.24 -9.97
N ARG A 373 24.34 -2.67 -10.95
CA ARG A 373 23.91 -1.44 -11.61
C ARG A 373 22.59 -1.63 -12.35
N GLU A 374 22.41 -2.76 -13.02
CA GLU A 374 21.23 -3.01 -13.85
C GLU A 374 19.97 -3.12 -13.00
N GLY A 375 19.99 -3.95 -11.95
CA GLY A 375 18.87 -4.08 -11.02
C GLY A 375 18.62 -2.81 -10.21
N THR A 376 19.67 -2.04 -9.88
CA THR A 376 19.53 -0.71 -9.26
C THR A 376 18.75 0.25 -10.17
N VAL A 377 19.16 0.34 -11.43
CA VAL A 377 18.53 1.23 -12.41
C VAL A 377 17.09 0.84 -12.64
N LEU A 378 16.81 -0.46 -12.81
CA LEU A 378 15.46 -0.99 -12.97
C LEU A 378 14.57 -0.60 -11.79
N TRP A 379 15.07 -0.76 -10.57
CA TRP A 379 14.31 -0.42 -9.38
C TRP A 379 14.03 1.08 -9.23
N ILE A 380 15.01 1.95 -9.47
CA ILE A 380 14.79 3.41 -9.43
C ILE A 380 13.77 3.82 -10.51
N ARG A 381 13.80 3.19 -11.68
CA ARG A 381 12.81 3.40 -12.75
C ARG A 381 11.42 2.96 -12.33
N GLU A 382 11.27 1.86 -11.60
CA GLU A 382 9.98 1.42 -11.05
C GLU A 382 9.42 2.43 -10.05
N LEU A 383 10.26 3.00 -9.19
CA LEU A 383 9.85 4.10 -8.29
C LEU A 383 9.36 5.31 -9.08
N ILE A 384 10.07 5.72 -10.13
CA ILE A 384 9.68 6.87 -10.95
C ILE A 384 8.43 6.56 -11.79
N ALA A 385 8.27 5.33 -12.25
CA ALA A 385 7.09 4.89 -12.99
C ALA A 385 5.81 4.99 -12.14
N SER A 386 5.92 4.97 -10.80
CA SER A 386 4.78 5.19 -9.91
C SER A 386 4.39 6.66 -9.73
N ALA A 387 5.17 7.62 -10.23
CA ALA A 387 4.83 9.04 -10.14
C ALA A 387 3.51 9.35 -10.84
N ARG A 388 2.62 10.10 -10.18
CA ARG A 388 1.34 10.56 -10.70
C ARG A 388 1.32 12.05 -11.01
N SER A 389 2.12 12.83 -10.31
CA SER A 389 2.12 14.29 -10.38
C SER A 389 3.52 14.88 -10.61
N GLN A 390 4.53 14.42 -9.87
CA GLN A 390 5.87 15.00 -9.96
C GLN A 390 6.99 14.06 -9.54
N VAL A 391 8.17 14.32 -10.09
CA VAL A 391 9.45 13.74 -9.69
C VAL A 391 10.43 14.88 -9.48
N LEU A 392 11.10 14.92 -8.33
CA LEU A 392 12.19 15.86 -8.06
C LEU A 392 13.48 15.07 -7.80
N PHE A 393 14.47 15.27 -8.67
CA PHE A 393 15.83 14.78 -8.50
C PHE A 393 16.65 15.81 -7.75
N VAL A 394 17.26 15.40 -6.64
CA VAL A 394 18.21 16.22 -5.89
C VAL A 394 19.54 15.50 -5.90
N ASP A 395 20.43 15.90 -6.81
CA ASP A 395 21.76 15.31 -6.93
C ASP A 395 22.74 16.35 -7.49
N PRO A 396 23.81 16.71 -6.75
CA PRO A 396 24.83 17.63 -7.23
C PRO A 396 25.46 17.20 -8.57
N TYR A 397 25.45 15.90 -8.87
CA TYR A 397 26.11 15.31 -10.02
C TYR A 397 25.15 14.78 -11.10
N LEU A 398 23.86 15.11 -11.03
CA LEU A 398 22.90 14.78 -12.08
C LEU A 398 23.38 15.32 -13.44
N ASP A 399 23.32 14.49 -14.47
CA ASP A 399 23.65 14.88 -15.84
C ASP A 399 22.57 14.49 -16.87
N ALA A 400 22.83 14.81 -18.14
CA ALA A 400 21.90 14.54 -19.24
C ALA A 400 21.59 13.04 -19.43
N ASP A 401 22.57 12.17 -19.13
CA ASP A 401 22.37 10.72 -19.20
C ASP A 401 21.51 10.23 -18.05
N ASP A 402 21.66 10.80 -16.84
CA ASP A 402 20.79 10.49 -15.71
C ASP A 402 19.34 10.92 -15.98
N LEU A 403 19.12 12.10 -16.58
CA LEU A 403 17.78 12.53 -17.02
C LEU A 403 17.21 11.57 -18.07
N GLN A 404 18.01 11.17 -19.06
CA GLN A 404 17.57 10.19 -20.06
C GLN A 404 17.25 8.83 -19.42
N GLU A 405 18.02 8.39 -18.43
CA GLU A 405 17.88 7.09 -17.78
C GLU A 405 16.68 7.02 -16.84
N PHE A 406 16.43 8.09 -16.09
CA PHE A 406 15.49 8.11 -14.99
C PHE A 406 14.24 8.92 -15.26
N ALA A 407 14.34 10.17 -15.73
CA ALA A 407 13.16 11.01 -15.94
C ALA A 407 12.17 10.40 -16.94
N THR A 408 12.68 9.74 -17.99
CA THR A 408 11.85 9.11 -19.03
C THR A 408 11.13 7.84 -18.57
N ALA A 409 11.37 7.37 -17.34
CA ALA A 409 10.66 6.23 -16.75
C ALA A 409 9.25 6.59 -16.25
N ALA A 410 8.93 7.88 -16.09
CA ALA A 410 7.61 8.30 -15.60
C ALA A 410 6.50 7.81 -16.55
N SER A 411 5.52 7.08 -16.02
CA SER A 411 4.55 6.33 -16.82
C SER A 411 3.17 7.01 -16.93
N TYR A 412 3.02 8.24 -16.41
CA TYR A 412 1.78 9.03 -16.48
C TYR A 412 2.00 10.31 -17.30
N GLN A 413 1.02 10.66 -18.12
CA GLN A 413 1.00 11.93 -18.84
C GLN A 413 0.94 13.11 -17.85
N GLY A 414 1.68 14.17 -18.14
CA GLY A 414 1.65 15.41 -17.37
C GLY A 414 2.46 15.37 -16.06
N VAL A 415 3.22 14.31 -15.77
CA VAL A 415 4.12 14.28 -14.61
C VAL A 415 5.20 15.36 -14.77
N ALA A 416 5.31 16.25 -13.79
CA ALA A 416 6.36 17.26 -13.76
C ALA A 416 7.72 16.63 -13.40
N ILE A 417 8.76 16.94 -14.16
CA ILE A 417 10.13 16.51 -13.87
C ILE A 417 10.92 17.72 -13.40
N ARG A 418 11.43 17.66 -12.18
CA ARG A 418 12.23 18.71 -11.58
C ARG A 418 13.61 18.20 -11.20
N GLY A 419 14.60 19.06 -11.27
CA GLY A 419 15.97 18.73 -10.88
C GLY A 419 16.62 19.86 -10.11
N LEU A 420 17.26 19.53 -9.00
CA LEU A 420 18.06 20.44 -8.19
C LEU A 420 19.50 19.95 -8.19
N ILE A 421 20.37 20.69 -8.87
CA ILE A 421 21.76 20.29 -9.11
C ILE A 421 22.74 21.33 -8.59
N ASN A 422 24.00 20.93 -8.42
CA ASN A 422 25.09 21.81 -8.04
C ASN A 422 26.36 21.44 -8.85
N PRO A 423 26.47 21.92 -10.10
CA PRO A 423 27.54 21.53 -11.00
C PRO A 423 28.88 22.07 -10.50
N ARG A 424 29.85 21.17 -10.28
CA ARG A 424 31.21 21.56 -9.88
C ARG A 424 31.86 22.48 -10.94
N PRO A 425 32.64 23.51 -10.55
CA PRO A 425 33.26 24.48 -11.46
C PRO A 425 34.21 23.90 -12.53
N ASN A 426 34.66 22.65 -12.36
CA ASN A 426 35.56 21.96 -13.28
C ASN A 426 34.81 21.02 -14.24
N ARG A 427 33.54 20.67 -13.98
CA ARG A 427 32.75 19.75 -14.84
C ARG A 427 32.29 20.43 -16.12
N SER A 428 32.18 21.76 -16.10
CA SER A 428 31.90 22.62 -17.26
C SER A 428 33.07 22.78 -18.24
N ARG A 429 34.22 22.13 -17.98
CA ARG A 429 35.48 22.35 -18.72
C ARG A 429 35.90 21.19 -19.62
N HIS A 430 35.24 20.04 -19.50
CA HIS A 430 35.57 18.86 -20.27
C HIS A 430 34.49 18.65 -21.32
N ALA A 431 34.88 18.81 -22.59
CA ALA A 431 34.10 18.33 -23.71
C ALA A 431 34.14 16.80 -23.72
N ASP A 432 33.03 16.17 -24.08
CA ASP A 432 32.99 14.73 -24.32
C ASP A 432 33.72 14.36 -25.62
N GLU A 433 33.70 13.08 -25.98
CA GLU A 433 34.30 12.55 -27.23
C GLU A 433 33.69 13.19 -28.49
N SER A 434 32.49 13.77 -28.40
CA SER A 434 31.79 14.48 -29.47
C SER A 434 32.06 16.00 -29.49
N GLY A 435 32.88 16.51 -28.56
CA GLY A 435 33.22 17.93 -28.47
C GLY A 435 32.19 18.79 -27.73
N LYS A 436 31.11 18.21 -27.18
CA LYS A 436 30.05 18.94 -26.47
C LYS A 436 30.38 19.08 -24.99
N LEU A 437 30.13 20.27 -24.43
CA LEU A 437 30.27 20.49 -22.99
C LEU A 437 29.06 19.91 -22.24
N PHE A 438 29.27 19.54 -20.99
CA PHE A 438 28.22 19.08 -20.06
C PHE A 438 26.94 19.94 -20.13
N GLY A 439 27.09 21.27 -20.11
CA GLY A 439 25.91 22.13 -20.08
C GLY A 439 25.16 22.20 -21.40
N ASP A 440 25.86 22.05 -22.53
CA ASP A 440 25.21 22.02 -23.85
C ASP A 440 24.40 20.72 -24.00
N GLN A 441 24.94 19.59 -23.53
CA GLN A 441 24.22 18.32 -23.50
C GLN A 441 23.00 18.35 -22.58
N MET A 442 23.13 19.02 -21.43
CA MET A 442 22.03 19.20 -20.49
C MET A 442 20.92 20.06 -21.10
N LEU A 443 21.26 21.15 -21.80
CA LEU A 443 20.30 21.99 -22.51
C LEU A 443 19.56 21.22 -23.61
N GLU A 444 20.29 20.45 -24.42
CA GLU A 444 19.69 19.57 -25.44
C GLU A 444 18.68 18.62 -24.80
N LYS A 445 19.06 17.95 -23.71
CA LYS A 445 18.19 17.00 -23.03
C LYS A 445 16.95 17.65 -22.43
N ILE A 446 17.08 18.83 -21.82
CA ILE A 446 15.94 19.57 -21.27
C ILE A 446 14.98 19.96 -22.40
N ALA A 447 15.50 20.43 -23.55
CA ALA A 447 14.68 20.77 -24.71
C ALA A 447 13.94 19.54 -25.27
N GLU A 448 14.62 18.40 -25.38
CA GLU A 448 14.00 17.13 -25.81
C GLU A 448 12.88 16.69 -24.86
N LEU A 449 13.08 16.79 -23.53
CA LEU A 449 12.05 16.44 -22.55
C LEU A 449 10.86 17.41 -22.55
N ARG A 450 11.05 18.65 -23.00
CA ARG A 450 9.98 19.66 -23.11
C ARG A 450 9.17 19.53 -24.40
N ASP A 451 9.59 18.68 -25.34
CA ASP A 451 8.81 18.42 -26.54
C ASP A 451 7.41 17.90 -26.15
N PRO A 452 6.32 18.56 -26.57
CA PRO A 452 4.96 18.11 -26.28
C PRO A 452 4.69 16.67 -26.69
N ALA A 453 5.40 16.13 -27.70
CA ALA A 453 5.30 14.74 -28.11
C ALA A 453 5.75 13.74 -27.03
N GLN A 454 6.52 14.19 -26.02
CA GLN A 454 6.95 13.35 -24.90
C GLN A 454 5.90 13.25 -23.79
N GLU A 455 4.85 14.09 -23.83
CA GLU A 455 3.69 14.11 -22.92
C GLU A 455 4.05 14.29 -21.42
N PHE A 456 5.22 14.85 -21.11
CA PHE A 456 5.57 15.24 -19.75
C PHE A 456 4.84 16.53 -19.33
N GLY A 457 4.79 16.76 -18.01
CA GLY A 457 4.34 18.02 -17.44
C GLY A 457 5.45 19.08 -17.48
N ASN A 458 5.52 19.92 -16.45
CA ASN A 458 6.57 20.93 -16.36
C ASN A 458 7.96 20.28 -16.19
N ILE A 459 8.91 20.63 -17.06
CA ILE A 459 10.32 20.25 -16.95
C ILE A 459 11.14 21.46 -16.48
N ASP A 460 11.62 21.41 -15.23
CA ASP A 460 12.34 22.52 -14.59
C ASP A 460 13.59 22.01 -13.86
N ILE A 461 14.76 22.28 -14.45
CA ILE A 461 16.06 21.95 -13.84
C ILE A 461 16.72 23.23 -13.35
N ARG A 462 17.13 23.24 -12.09
CA ARG A 462 17.68 24.40 -11.40
C ARG A 462 19.02 24.11 -10.75
N VAL A 463 19.83 25.14 -10.68
CA VAL A 463 21.16 25.15 -10.08
C VAL A 463 21.11 25.86 -8.75
N SER A 464 21.42 25.14 -7.68
CA SER A 464 21.59 25.75 -6.36
C SER A 464 23.04 26.21 -6.16
N LYS A 465 23.20 27.48 -5.79
CA LYS A 465 24.49 28.05 -5.32
C LYS A 465 24.76 27.78 -3.85
N ILE A 466 23.80 27.18 -3.14
CA ILE A 466 23.83 27.01 -1.69
C ILE A 466 24.67 25.77 -1.37
N ARG A 467 25.67 25.92 -0.49
CA ARG A 467 26.56 24.82 -0.02
C ARG A 467 25.83 23.73 0.81
N ARG A 468 24.52 23.83 1.00
CA ARG A 468 23.72 22.88 1.80
C ARG A 468 23.34 21.61 1.04
N LEU A 469 23.42 21.60 -0.29
CA LEU A 469 23.09 20.45 -1.13
C LEU A 469 24.30 19.52 -1.31
N HIS A 470 24.62 18.77 -0.25
CA HIS A 470 25.55 17.64 -0.30
C HIS A 470 24.84 16.29 -0.35
N ASP A 471 23.64 16.24 0.24
CA ASP A 471 22.79 15.07 0.29
C ASP A 471 21.98 14.91 -1.01
N ARG A 472 21.52 13.68 -1.25
CA ARG A 472 20.85 13.32 -2.49
C ARG A 472 19.49 12.74 -2.18
N PHE A 473 18.49 13.21 -2.90
CA PHE A 473 17.12 12.80 -2.72
C PHE A 473 16.46 12.49 -4.04
N LEU A 474 15.56 11.51 -4.02
CA LEU A 474 14.57 11.27 -5.06
C LEU A 474 13.20 11.46 -4.42
N GLN A 475 12.50 12.52 -4.81
CA GLN A 475 11.10 12.69 -4.44
C GLN A 475 10.20 12.21 -5.58
N VAL A 476 9.26 11.35 -5.26
CA VAL A 476 8.19 10.87 -6.16
C VAL A 476 6.87 11.21 -5.49
N ASP A 477 6.13 12.16 -6.07
CA ASP A 477 4.92 12.74 -5.48
C ASP A 477 5.15 13.20 -4.02
N ASP A 478 4.54 12.50 -3.06
CA ASP A 478 4.61 12.78 -1.63
C ASP A 478 5.69 11.97 -0.89
N VAL A 479 6.36 11.06 -1.59
CA VAL A 479 7.35 10.13 -1.04
C VAL A 479 8.76 10.64 -1.31
N VAL A 480 9.65 10.58 -0.31
CA VAL A 480 11.05 11.00 -0.44
C VAL A 480 12.00 9.85 -0.10
N TRP A 481 12.95 9.59 -0.99
CA TRP A 481 14.06 8.67 -0.76
C TRP A 481 15.36 9.44 -0.61
N HIS A 482 16.14 9.12 0.42
CA HIS A 482 17.53 9.54 0.55
C HIS A 482 18.47 8.54 -0.14
N SER A 483 19.51 9.03 -0.80
CA SER A 483 20.53 8.22 -1.44
C SER A 483 21.94 8.57 -0.97
N GLY A 484 22.71 7.54 -0.56
CA GLY A 484 24.11 7.71 -0.20
C GLY A 484 25.02 8.07 -1.38
N HIS A 485 24.69 7.62 -2.59
CA HIS A 485 25.48 7.86 -3.81
C HIS A 485 24.68 8.60 -4.88
N SER A 486 25.40 9.27 -5.78
CA SER A 486 24.79 9.91 -6.94
C SER A 486 24.17 8.88 -7.87
N PHE A 487 23.09 9.27 -8.56
CA PHE A 487 22.34 8.39 -9.46
C PHE A 487 23.24 7.75 -10.53
N ASN A 488 24.30 8.47 -10.95
CA ASN A 488 25.28 7.98 -11.90
C ASN A 488 26.28 6.95 -11.34
N GLN A 489 26.47 6.87 -10.01
CA GLN A 489 27.38 5.92 -9.34
C GLN A 489 26.67 4.75 -8.66
N MET A 490 25.37 4.87 -8.36
CA MET A 490 24.65 3.82 -7.65
C MET A 490 24.73 2.46 -8.37
N GLY A 491 25.12 1.42 -7.62
CA GLY A 491 25.28 0.05 -8.11
C GLY A 491 26.57 -0.23 -8.90
N LYS A 492 27.52 0.73 -8.98
CA LYS A 492 28.83 0.52 -9.60
C LYS A 492 29.89 0.16 -8.56
N GLY A 493 30.14 -1.13 -8.35
CA GLY A 493 31.29 -1.65 -7.57
C GLY A 493 31.30 -1.39 -6.06
N GLU A 494 30.65 -0.33 -5.58
CA GLU A 494 30.58 0.04 -4.16
C GLU A 494 29.18 -0.24 -3.58
N ILE A 495 29.13 -0.49 -2.26
CA ILE A 495 27.87 -0.63 -1.51
C ILE A 495 27.16 0.72 -1.50
N SER A 496 25.98 0.78 -2.11
CA SER A 496 25.09 1.94 -2.10
C SER A 496 23.84 1.64 -1.29
N LEU A 497 23.32 2.66 -0.60
CA LEU A 497 22.11 2.57 0.20
C LEU A 497 21.12 3.65 -0.23
N MET A 498 19.90 3.25 -0.54
CA MET A 498 18.76 4.15 -0.63
C MET A 498 17.78 3.86 0.50
N THR A 499 17.39 4.88 1.25
CA THR A 499 16.53 4.76 2.43
C THR A 499 15.33 5.67 2.26
N LEU A 500 14.15 5.15 2.61
CA LEU A 500 12.91 5.90 2.60
C LEU A 500 12.87 6.86 3.79
N VAL A 501 12.59 8.13 3.54
CA VAL A 501 12.48 9.15 4.59
C VAL A 501 11.18 8.95 5.35
N ALA A 502 11.27 8.74 6.66
CA ALA A 502 10.11 8.38 7.51
C ALA A 502 9.07 9.51 7.63
N GLU A 503 9.54 10.76 7.71
CA GLU A 503 8.70 11.97 7.80
C GLU A 503 9.02 12.90 6.62
N PRO A 504 8.46 12.66 5.43
CA PRO A 504 8.84 13.38 4.23
C PRO A 504 8.36 14.83 4.23
N ALA A 505 7.40 15.23 5.07
CA ALA A 505 6.80 16.58 5.04
C ALA A 505 7.83 17.68 5.27
N GLU A 506 8.60 17.63 6.37
CA GLU A 506 9.65 18.61 6.67
C GLU A 506 10.73 18.61 5.58
N THR A 507 11.16 17.43 5.14
CA THR A 507 12.17 17.31 4.08
C THR A 507 11.66 17.93 2.78
N ARG A 508 10.38 17.73 2.43
CA ARG A 508 9.76 18.29 1.23
C ARG A 508 9.65 19.81 1.29
N GLU A 509 9.32 20.38 2.45
CA GLU A 509 9.31 21.83 2.63
C GLU A 509 10.70 22.41 2.38
N VAL A 510 11.73 21.84 3.00
CA VAL A 510 13.13 22.27 2.79
C VAL A 510 13.57 22.11 1.32
N LEU A 511 13.22 21.00 0.67
CA LEU A 511 13.54 20.79 -0.74
C LEU A 511 12.78 21.75 -1.67
N ALA A 512 11.53 22.08 -1.35
CA ALA A 512 10.73 23.03 -2.11
C ALA A 512 11.27 24.45 -1.97
N GLU A 513 11.67 24.87 -0.77
CA GLU A 513 12.35 26.14 -0.52
C GLU A 513 13.67 26.21 -1.29
N ALA A 514 14.52 25.20 -1.16
CA ALA A 514 15.79 25.13 -1.87
C ALA A 514 15.64 25.17 -3.40
N PHE A 515 14.56 24.57 -3.93
CA PHE A 515 14.24 24.62 -5.35
C PHE A 515 13.72 26.01 -5.77
N ALA A 516 12.92 26.66 -4.94
CA ALA A 516 12.41 28.01 -5.20
C ALA A 516 13.53 29.07 -5.24
N GLU A 517 14.53 28.94 -4.36
CA GLU A 517 15.70 29.83 -4.31
C GLU A 517 16.74 29.58 -5.42
N ALA A 518 16.71 28.39 -6.04
CA ALA A 518 17.66 28.00 -7.08
C ALA A 518 17.38 28.71 -8.41
N GLU A 519 18.44 28.97 -9.18
CA GLU A 519 18.30 29.61 -10.50
C GLU A 519 18.07 28.57 -11.61
N PRO A 520 17.29 28.86 -12.66
CA PRO A 520 17.15 27.96 -13.81
C PRO A 520 18.49 27.59 -14.45
N PHE A 521 18.63 26.34 -14.87
CA PHE A 521 19.88 25.83 -15.45
C PHE A 521 20.33 26.62 -16.68
N GLU A 522 19.38 27.03 -17.53
CA GLU A 522 19.60 27.82 -18.73
C GLU A 522 20.26 29.17 -18.39
N ASN A 523 19.76 29.84 -17.36
CA ASN A 523 20.28 31.12 -16.89
C ASN A 523 21.67 30.96 -16.28
N TYR A 524 21.88 29.91 -15.48
CA TYR A 524 23.21 29.58 -14.94
C TYR A 524 24.22 29.33 -16.06
N TRP A 525 23.85 28.53 -17.06
CA TRP A 525 24.76 28.14 -18.13
C TRP A 525 25.12 29.32 -19.03
N ALA A 526 24.16 30.19 -19.35
CA ALA A 526 24.38 31.41 -20.13
C ALA A 526 25.32 32.40 -19.40
N ASN A 527 25.15 32.54 -18.08
CA ASN A 527 25.90 33.49 -17.25
C ASN A 527 27.14 32.88 -16.58
N ARG A 528 27.58 31.69 -17.03
CA ARG A 528 28.69 30.98 -16.38
C ARG A 528 29.97 31.82 -16.45
N PRO A 529 30.75 31.91 -15.35
CA PRO A 529 32.05 32.58 -15.39
C PRO A 529 32.97 31.82 -16.34
N VAL A 530 33.36 32.45 -17.45
CA VAL A 530 34.41 31.96 -18.34
C VAL A 530 35.73 32.09 -17.57
N PRO A 531 36.45 31.00 -17.24
CA PRO A 531 37.73 31.14 -16.55
C PRO A 531 38.73 31.83 -17.49
N PRO A 532 39.56 32.77 -17.02
CA PRO A 532 40.65 33.30 -17.83
C PRO A 532 41.61 32.16 -18.18
N TRP A 533 41.71 31.87 -19.48
CA TRP A 533 42.56 30.83 -20.03
C TRP A 533 44.01 31.33 -19.99
N SER A 534 44.85 30.79 -19.09
CA SER A 534 46.29 31.05 -19.16
C SER A 534 46.97 29.90 -19.90
N LEU A 535 47.68 30.23 -20.98
CA LEU A 535 48.52 29.34 -21.79
C LEU A 535 49.37 28.36 -20.93
N ARG A 536 49.78 28.80 -19.73
CA ARG A 536 50.55 28.00 -18.76
C ARG A 536 49.79 26.76 -18.26
N ARG A 537 48.46 26.82 -18.11
CA ARG A 537 47.66 25.67 -17.64
C ARG A 537 47.41 24.64 -18.74
N GLU A 538 47.32 25.08 -19.99
CA GLU A 538 47.17 24.19 -21.15
C GLU A 538 48.46 23.39 -21.40
N VAL A 539 49.61 24.06 -21.33
CA VAL A 539 50.92 23.40 -21.33
C VAL A 539 51.05 22.42 -20.16
N SER A 540 50.61 22.81 -18.96
CA SER A 540 50.64 21.93 -17.78
C SER A 540 49.73 20.69 -17.92
N TYR A 541 48.55 20.85 -18.54
CA TYR A 541 47.62 19.76 -18.78
C TYR A 541 48.13 18.79 -19.85
N LEU A 542 48.66 19.32 -20.96
CA LEU A 542 49.29 18.52 -22.02
C LEU A 542 50.51 17.75 -21.50
N LEU A 543 51.34 18.38 -20.65
CA LEU A 543 52.49 17.72 -20.01
C LEU A 543 52.05 16.58 -19.07
N ARG A 544 50.97 16.76 -18.28
CA ARG A 544 50.44 15.66 -17.44
C ARG A 544 49.85 14.51 -18.26
N ARG A 545 49.22 14.83 -19.39
CA ARG A 545 48.66 13.83 -20.31
C ARG A 545 49.76 13.06 -21.03
N LEU A 546 50.85 13.74 -21.42
CA LEU A 546 52.06 13.12 -21.96
C LEU A 546 52.74 12.22 -20.92
N ALA A 547 52.86 12.68 -19.66
CA ALA A 547 53.44 11.90 -18.57
C ALA A 547 52.65 10.61 -18.29
N LYS A 548 51.31 10.67 -18.23
CA LYS A 548 50.46 9.48 -18.08
C LYS A 548 50.53 8.53 -19.28
N TRP A 549 50.71 9.07 -20.49
CA TRP A 549 50.89 8.25 -21.68
C TRP A 549 52.25 7.52 -21.67
N LEU A 550 53.32 8.19 -21.20
CA LEU A 550 54.65 7.60 -20.99
C LEU A 550 54.66 6.53 -19.89
N GLU A 551 53.91 6.71 -18.80
CA GLU A 551 53.73 5.68 -17.77
C GLU A 551 53.02 4.43 -18.31
N ARG A 552 51.98 4.60 -19.13
CA ARG A 552 51.25 3.47 -19.73
C ARG A 552 52.07 2.70 -20.76
N SER A 553 52.92 3.38 -21.52
CA SER A 553 53.82 2.75 -22.49
C SER A 553 55.02 2.04 -21.84
N ARG A 554 55.42 2.43 -20.61
CA ARG A 554 56.40 1.68 -19.81
C ARG A 554 55.83 0.39 -19.19
N ASN A 555 54.54 0.36 -18.86
CA ASN A 555 53.89 -0.82 -18.28
C ASN A 555 53.42 -1.86 -19.32
N THR A 556 53.79 -1.70 -20.60
CA THR A 556 53.46 -2.61 -21.70
C THR A 556 54.69 -3.27 -22.32
N GLN A 557 55.72 -3.59 -21.53
CA GLN A 557 56.72 -4.59 -21.94
C GLN A 557 56.22 -6.01 -21.60
N PRO A 558 56.25 -6.96 -22.55
CA PRO A 558 55.85 -8.35 -22.31
C PRO A 558 56.86 -9.07 -21.40
N GLN A 559 56.36 -9.79 -20.40
CA GLN A 559 57.12 -10.83 -19.70
C GLN A 559 57.42 -11.95 -20.71
N GLU A 560 58.67 -12.02 -21.20
CA GLU A 560 59.17 -13.23 -21.85
C GLU A 560 59.37 -14.33 -20.80
N ALA A 561 58.86 -15.51 -21.16
CA ALA A 561 58.91 -16.74 -20.40
C ALA A 561 60.33 -17.33 -20.39
N GLY A 562 60.87 -17.56 -19.20
CA GLY A 562 62.05 -18.41 -18.99
C GLY A 562 61.60 -19.83 -18.62
N HIS A 563 61.54 -20.71 -19.61
CA HIS A 563 61.65 -22.16 -19.45
C HIS A 563 62.87 -22.63 -20.25
N GLU A 564 63.97 -22.87 -19.54
CA GLU A 564 64.85 -24.03 -19.67
C GLU A 564 65.62 -24.22 -18.36
#